data_AF-A0A0U2YRD1-F1
#
_entry.id   AF-A0A0U2YRD1-F1
#
_cell.length_a   1.000
_cell.length_b   1.000
_cell.length_c   1.000
_cell.angle_alpha   90.00
_cell.angle_beta   90.00
_cell.angle_gamma   90.00
#
_symmetry.space_group_name_H-M   'P 1'
#
loop_
_entity.id
_entity.type
_entity.pdbx_description
1 polymer ?
#
loop_
_entity_poly.entity_id
_entity_poly.type
_entity_poly.pdbx_seq_one_letter_code
_entity_poly.pdbx_strand_id
1 'polypeptide(L)' 'MGRLIAFIILLIPGVMAAYGIKLMRDTLFNKLLEPYPALWMQFTLGTLFTIIGIGFFAGFLLNRDRKKGNVSERFQKR' A
#
# COMPACT_ATOMS: atom_id res chain seq x y z
N MET A 1 -1.01 24.23 -7.53
CA MET A 1 -0.48 23.78 -6.22
C MET A 1 -1.19 22.56 -5.62
N GLY A 2 -2.49 22.30 -5.84
CA GLY A 2 -3.16 21.11 -5.26
C GLY A 2 -2.69 19.72 -5.73
N ARG A 3 -2.04 19.62 -6.90
CA ARG A 3 -1.53 18.33 -7.44
C ARG A 3 -0.37 17.76 -6.63
N LEU A 4 0.50 18.60 -6.08
CA LEU A 4 1.62 18.19 -5.23
C LEU A 4 1.12 17.66 -3.88
N ILE A 5 0.11 18.31 -3.29
CA ILE A 5 -0.49 17.88 -2.01
C ILE A 5 -1.15 16.49 -2.16
N ALA A 6 -1.88 16.26 -3.26
CA ALA A 6 -2.43 14.93 -3.55
C ALA A 6 -1.34 13.84 -3.69
N PHE A 7 -0.18 14.21 -4.24
CA PHE A 7 0.97 13.30 -4.37
C PHE A 7 1.63 12.99 -3.02
N ILE A 8 1.75 13.99 -2.14
CA ILE A 8 2.25 13.83 -0.77
C ILE A 8 1.28 12.96 0.06
N ILE A 9 -0.03 13.11 -0.12
CA ILE A 9 -1.02 12.26 0.56
C ILE A 9 -0.91 10.81 0.06
N LEU A 10 -0.63 10.61 -1.24
CA LEU A 10 -0.37 9.28 -1.83
C LEU A 10 0.92 8.62 -1.34
N LEU A 11 1.88 9.39 -0.82
CA LEU A 11 3.10 8.82 -0.24
C LEU A 11 2.81 8.06 1.05
N ILE A 12 1.81 8.46 1.84
CA ILE A 12 1.44 7.81 3.10
C ILE A 12 1.15 6.30 2.92
N PRO A 13 0.21 5.88 2.07
CA PRO A 13 -0.06 4.46 1.84
C PRO A 13 1.13 3.73 1.18
N GLY A 14 1.95 4.43 0.39
CA GLY A 14 3.18 3.88 -0.19
C GLY A 14 4.23 3.55 0.87
N VAL A 15 4.46 4.46 1.82
CA VAL A 15 5.37 4.24 2.97
C VAL A 15 4.84 3.15 3.88
N MET A 16 3.52 3.10 4.12
CA MET A 16 2.88 2.02 4.88
C MET A 16 3.10 0.66 4.21
N ALA A 17 2.97 0.56 2.88
CA ALA A 17 3.24 -0.67 2.16
C ALA A 17 4.73 -1.08 2.25
N ALA A 18 5.65 -0.13 2.10
CA ALA A 18 7.08 -0.40 2.26
C ALA A 18 7.43 -0.89 3.68
N TYR A 19 6.79 -0.32 4.69
CA TYR A 19 6.91 -0.77 6.08
C TYR A 19 6.35 -2.19 6.28
N GLY A 20 5.20 -2.49 5.68
CA GLY A 20 4.62 -3.84 5.68
C GLY A 20 5.54 -4.89 5.07
N ILE A 21 6.16 -4.59 3.93
CA ILE A 21 7.15 -5.47 3.27
C ILE A 21 8.38 -5.66 4.17
N LYS A 22 8.85 -4.59 4.83
CA LYS A 22 9.96 -4.69 5.79
C LYS A 22 9.63 -5.65 6.94
N LEU A 23 8.43 -5.56 7.50
CA LEU A 23 7.98 -6.48 8.56
C LEU A 23 7.96 -7.93 8.08
N MET A 24 7.43 -8.20 6.89
CA MET A 24 7.44 -9.56 6.30
C MET A 24 8.87 -10.08 6.15
N ARG A 25 9.77 -9.26 5.60
CA ARG A 25 11.18 -9.62 5.44
C ARG A 25 11.78 -9.99 6.79
N ASP A 26 11.56 -9.17 7.81
CA ASP A 26 12.14 -9.41 9.13
C ASP A 26 11.59 -10.71 9.76
N THR A 27 10.32 -11.10 9.48
CA THR A 27 9.80 -12.41 9.90
C THR A 27 10.45 -13.60 9.18
N LEU A 28 10.83 -13.46 7.91
CA LEU A 28 11.53 -14.52 7.16
C LEU A 28 12.92 -14.82 7.74
N PHE A 29 13.53 -13.84 8.39
CA PHE A 29 14.81 -13.99 9.09
C PHE A 29 14.65 -14.33 10.58
N ASN A 30 13.46 -14.73 11.03
CA ASN A 30 13.13 -14.98 12.44
C ASN A 30 13.46 -13.80 13.38
N LYS A 31 13.44 -12.55 12.86
CA LYS A 31 13.63 -11.35 13.66
C LYS A 31 12.27 -10.87 14.17
N LEU A 32 11.98 -11.22 15.41
CA LEU A 32 10.84 -10.67 16.14
C LEU A 32 11.15 -9.22 16.53
N LEU A 33 10.36 -8.29 16.01
CA LEU A 33 10.41 -6.89 16.42
C LEU A 33 9.51 -6.69 17.63
N GLU A 34 10.01 -6.06 18.69
CA GLU A 34 9.13 -5.54 19.73
C GLU A 34 8.28 -4.41 19.13
N PRO A 35 6.95 -4.34 19.40
CA PRO A 35 6.18 -5.03 20.43
C PRO A 35 5.37 -6.26 19.92
N TYR A 36 5.76 -6.91 18.83
CA TYR A 36 4.99 -8.04 18.29
C TYR A 36 5.19 -9.31 19.13
N PRO A 37 4.11 -9.99 19.58
CA PRO A 37 4.22 -11.16 20.45
C PRO A 37 4.60 -12.46 19.71
N ALA A 38 4.43 -12.51 18.39
CA ALA A 38 4.75 -13.68 17.58
C ALA A 38 5.07 -13.33 16.12
N LEU A 39 5.95 -14.12 15.49
CA LEU A 39 6.37 -13.96 14.09
C LEU A 39 5.20 -14.02 13.10
N TRP A 40 4.25 -14.95 13.30
CA TRP A 40 3.08 -15.08 12.44
C TRP A 40 2.15 -13.85 12.53
N MET A 41 2.08 -13.20 13.70
CA MET A 41 1.30 -11.99 13.91
C MET A 41 1.98 -10.79 13.23
N GLN A 42 3.30 -10.67 13.36
CA GLN A 42 4.11 -9.68 12.63
C GLN A 42 3.96 -9.85 11.11
N PHE A 43 3.94 -11.09 10.60
CA PHE A 43 3.77 -11.38 9.18
C PHE A 43 2.35 -11.03 8.69
N THR A 44 1.32 -11.41 9.46
CA THR A 44 -0.08 -11.11 9.13
C THR A 44 -0.33 -9.60 9.10
N LEU A 45 0.19 -8.87 10.08
CA LEU A 45 0.08 -7.40 10.12
C LEU A 45 0.87 -6.74 8.98
N GLY A 46 2.09 -7.21 8.69
CA GLY A 46 2.85 -6.77 7.53
C GLY A 46 2.09 -6.99 6.22
N THR A 47 1.43 -8.15 6.07
CA THR A 47 0.56 -8.48 4.93
C THR A 47 -0.62 -7.55 4.82
N LEU A 48 -1.31 -7.28 5.93
CA LEU A 48 -2.43 -6.36 5.95
C LEU A 48 -1.99 -4.94 5.52
N PHE A 49 -0.89 -4.43 6.06
CA PHE A 49 -0.35 -3.11 5.71
C PHE A 49 0.05 -3.01 4.24
N THR A 50 0.67 -4.06 3.68
CA THR A 50 1.05 -4.10 2.27
C THR A 50 -0.17 -4.13 1.36
N ILE A 51 -1.16 -5.00 1.64
CA ILE A 51 -2.39 -5.10 0.83
C ILE A 51 -3.19 -3.80 0.89
N ILE A 52 -3.36 -3.22 2.09
CA ILE A 52 -4.10 -1.96 2.26
C ILE A 52 -3.35 -0.82 1.58
N GLY A 53 -2.03 -0.71 1.78
CA GLY A 53 -1.22 0.37 1.20
C GLY A 53 -1.21 0.32 -0.32
N ILE A 54 -0.94 -0.85 -0.91
CA ILE A 54 -0.95 -1.03 -2.37
C ILE A 54 -2.37 -0.91 -2.93
N GLY A 55 -3.36 -1.54 -2.29
CA GLY A 55 -4.76 -1.52 -2.75
C GLY A 55 -5.34 -0.11 -2.75
N PHE A 56 -5.08 0.68 -1.71
CA PHE A 56 -5.49 2.07 -1.64
C PHE A 56 -4.78 2.92 -2.69
N PHE A 57 -3.46 2.76 -2.85
CA PHE A 57 -2.67 3.48 -3.85
C PHE A 57 -3.15 3.17 -5.28
N ALA A 58 -3.34 1.89 -5.60
CA ALA A 58 -3.82 1.43 -6.90
C ALA A 58 -5.27 1.88 -7.16
N GLY A 59 -6.14 1.80 -6.16
CA GLY A 59 -7.53 2.26 -6.26
C GLY A 59 -7.63 3.77 -6.51
N PHE A 60 -6.81 4.57 -5.82
CA PHE A 60 -6.71 6.00 -6.05
C PHE A 60 -6.20 6.31 -7.45
N LEU A 61 -5.12 5.65 -7.88
CA LEU A 61 -4.54 5.84 -9.22
C LEU A 61 -5.56 5.51 -10.31
N LEU A 62 -6.28 4.40 -10.17
CA LEU A 62 -7.32 3.98 -11.11
C LEU A 62 -8.46 5.00 -11.18
N ASN A 63 -8.94 5.50 -10.03
CA ASN A 63 -10.00 6.51 -10.01
C ASN A 63 -9.54 7.83 -10.64
N ARG A 64 -8.27 8.21 -10.45
CA ARG A 64 -7.69 9.42 -11.04
C ARG A 64 -7.53 9.27 -12.55
N ASP A 65 -7.03 8.13 -13.02
CA ASP A 65 -6.76 7.89 -14.44
C ASP A 65 -8.05 7.66 -15.23
N ARG A 66 -9.10 7.10 -14.60
CA ARG A 66 -10.47 7.09 -15.13
C ARG A 66 -10.98 8.48 -15.51
N LYS A 67 -10.72 9.50 -14.69
CA LYS A 67 -11.15 10.88 -14.97
C LYS A 67 -10.41 11.51 -16.16
N LYS A 68 -9.26 10.96 -16.56
CA LYS A 68 -8.45 11.46 -17.69
C LYS A 68 -8.65 10.67 -18.98
N GLY A 69 -9.47 9.61 -18.98
CA GLY A 69 -9.71 8.77 -20.16
C GLY A 69 -8.54 7.86 -20.54
N ASN A 70 -7.43 7.84 -19.78
CA ASN A 70 -6.22 7.07 -20.08
C ASN A 70 -6.24 5.64 -19.53
N VAL A 71 -7.42 5.08 -19.29
CA VAL A 71 -7.61 3.71 -18.80
C VAL A 71 -8.07 2.83 -19.95
N SER A 72 -7.61 1.57 -19.98
CA SER A 72 -8.05 0.59 -20.98
C SER A 72 -9.56 0.38 -20.92
N GLU A 73 -10.16 -0.07 -22.03
CA GLU A 73 -11.62 -0.28 -22.17
C GLU A 73 -12.21 -1.14 -21.04
N ARG A 74 -11.45 -2.08 -20.47
CA ARG A 74 -11.87 -2.91 -19.33
C ARG A 74 -12.08 -2.14 -18.02
N PHE A 75 -11.43 -0.99 -17.87
CA PHE A 75 -11.46 -0.18 -16.65
C PHE A 75 -12.20 1.15 -16.82
N GLN A 76 -12.68 1.47 -18.02
CA GLN A 76 -13.57 2.61 -18.21
C GLN A 76 -14.91 2.35 -17.48
N LYS A 77 -15.39 3.35 -16.73
CA LYS A 77 -16.76 3.29 -16.20
C LYS A 77 -17.70 3.46 -17.39
N ARG A 78 -18.63 2.51 -17.58
CA ARG A 78 -19.81 2.74 -18.43
C ARG A 78 -20.62 3.91 -17.88
#